data_AF-X0VD05-F1
#
_entry.id   AF-X0VD05-F1
#
_cell.length_a   1.000
_cell.length_b   1.000
_cell.length_c   1.000
_cell.angle_alpha   90.00
_cell.angle_beta   90.00
_cell.angle_gamma   90.00
#
_symmetry.space_group_name_H-M   'P 1'
#
loop_
_entity.id
_entity.type
_entity.pdbx_description
1 polymer ?
#
loop_
_entity_poly.entity_id
_entity_poly.type
_entity_poly.pdbx_seq_one_letter_code
_entity_poly.pdbx_strand_id
1 'polypeptide(L)'
;IEATDVQGGLVVHLGCGDGKLTAALRANDSYLVHGLDSEAADVDMARDYLRSRDLYGEVSVEHWSGGRLPYVDNLVNLIVVEDLGETAMDEVMRVLAPNGVAYVNRAGKWTKTTKPWPDQIDEWTHYLHDATNNAVAHDTVVGPPRHLQWVGSPRWARHHDRMASLSALVSAGGRLFYIFDEGPHDSIQLPGKWRLIARDAFSGTILWKRPIDRWHPNLWPFKSGPAQPQRRLVAVGDTVFATLSLDAPLVALDAA
;
A
#
# COMPACT_ATOMS: atom_id res chain seq x y z
N ILE A 1 -12.87 -10.17 -6.10
CA ILE A 1 -12.55 -9.25 -4.99
C ILE A 1 -13.32 -9.64 -3.73
N GLU A 2 -14.66 -9.64 -3.73
CA GLU A 2 -15.45 -9.98 -2.53
C GLU A 2 -15.07 -11.35 -1.92
N ALA A 3 -14.91 -12.38 -2.74
CA ALA A 3 -14.55 -13.72 -2.27
C ALA A 3 -13.13 -13.84 -1.67
N THR A 4 -12.29 -12.81 -1.79
CA THR A 4 -10.89 -12.85 -1.35
C THR A 4 -10.65 -12.06 -0.06
N ASP A 5 -11.59 -11.22 0.39
CA ASP A 5 -11.46 -10.32 1.54
C ASP A 5 -10.27 -9.34 1.44
N VAL A 6 -9.73 -9.12 0.25
CA VAL A 6 -8.61 -8.19 0.02
C VAL A 6 -9.17 -6.79 -0.19
N GLN A 7 -8.80 -5.84 0.68
CA GLN A 7 -9.37 -4.47 0.75
C GLN A 7 -8.55 -3.40 0.00
N GLY A 8 -7.59 -3.79 -0.83
CA GLY A 8 -6.77 -2.89 -1.63
C GLY A 8 -5.39 -3.46 -1.88
N GLY A 9 -4.48 -2.62 -2.36
CA GLY A 9 -3.11 -3.02 -2.66
C GLY A 9 -2.87 -3.36 -4.13
N LEU A 10 -1.75 -4.03 -4.39
CA LEU A 10 -1.40 -4.51 -5.73
C LEU A 10 -2.11 -5.83 -6.04
N VAL A 11 -2.92 -5.84 -7.08
CA VAL A 11 -3.57 -7.02 -7.64
C VAL A 11 -2.86 -7.42 -8.92
N VAL A 12 -2.54 -8.70 -9.06
CA VAL A 12 -1.94 -9.27 -10.27
C VAL A 12 -2.91 -10.26 -10.89
N HIS A 13 -3.15 -10.12 -12.19
CA HIS A 13 -3.94 -11.05 -12.98
C HIS A 13 -3.05 -11.79 -13.98
N LEU A 14 -2.85 -13.09 -13.80
CA LEU A 14 -2.05 -13.92 -14.70
C LEU A 14 -2.93 -14.53 -15.79
N GLY A 15 -2.47 -14.48 -17.04
CA GLY A 15 -3.27 -14.90 -18.20
C GLY A 15 -4.40 -13.90 -18.48
N CYS A 16 -4.04 -12.63 -18.63
CA CYS A 16 -5.00 -11.55 -18.57
C CYS A 16 -5.92 -11.42 -19.80
N GLY A 17 -5.56 -12.07 -20.92
CA GLY A 17 -6.36 -12.17 -22.14
C GLY A 17 -6.76 -10.80 -22.70
N ASP A 18 -8.06 -10.60 -22.93
CA ASP A 18 -8.61 -9.33 -23.45
C ASP A 18 -8.64 -8.17 -22.45
N GLY A 19 -8.18 -8.39 -21.22
CA GLY A 19 -8.09 -7.36 -20.18
C GLY A 19 -9.41 -6.98 -19.51
N LYS A 20 -10.56 -7.58 -19.86
CA LYS A 20 -11.85 -7.24 -19.24
C LYS A 20 -11.90 -7.58 -17.76
N LEU A 21 -11.46 -8.79 -17.40
CA LEU A 21 -11.37 -9.17 -15.99
C LEU A 21 -10.33 -8.32 -15.26
N THR A 22 -9.17 -8.08 -15.88
CA THR A 22 -8.11 -7.20 -15.32
C THR A 22 -8.65 -5.82 -14.98
N ALA A 23 -9.41 -5.20 -15.88
CA ALA A 23 -10.06 -3.91 -15.63
C ALA A 23 -11.06 -3.98 -14.47
N ALA A 24 -11.86 -5.04 -14.40
CA ALA A 24 -12.87 -5.23 -13.36
C ALA A 24 -12.28 -5.51 -11.96
N LEU A 25 -11.03 -6.00 -11.88
CA LEU A 25 -10.34 -6.19 -10.61
C LEU A 25 -9.99 -4.87 -9.91
N ARG A 26 -10.00 -3.74 -10.63
CA ARG A 26 -9.89 -2.41 -10.03
C ARG A 26 -11.24 -1.97 -9.46
N ALA A 27 -11.59 -2.47 -8.29
CA ALA A 27 -12.88 -2.19 -7.65
C ALA A 27 -13.05 -0.70 -7.26
N ASN A 28 -11.97 -0.04 -6.84
CA ASN A 28 -11.92 1.37 -6.48
C ASN A 28 -10.45 1.87 -6.50
N ASP A 29 -10.21 3.09 -6.01
CA ASP A 29 -8.88 3.73 -6.02
C ASP A 29 -7.86 3.11 -5.05
N SER A 30 -8.29 2.20 -4.17
CA SER A 30 -7.40 1.45 -3.27
C SER A 30 -6.66 0.31 -3.96
N TYR A 31 -7.00 0.00 -5.23
CA TYR A 31 -6.43 -1.12 -5.99
C TYR A 31 -5.60 -0.61 -7.16
N LEU A 32 -4.34 -1.05 -7.19
CA LEU A 32 -3.48 -0.97 -8.37
C LEU A 32 -3.47 -2.35 -9.04
N VAL A 33 -3.70 -2.44 -10.34
CA VAL A 33 -3.86 -3.74 -11.02
C VAL A 33 -2.84 -3.91 -12.13
N HIS A 34 -2.17 -5.06 -12.15
CA HIS A 34 -1.22 -5.44 -13.20
C HIS A 34 -1.62 -6.77 -13.83
N GLY A 35 -1.97 -6.77 -15.11
CA GLY A 35 -2.16 -7.96 -15.92
C GLY A 35 -0.84 -8.46 -16.51
N LEU A 36 -0.60 -9.77 -16.47
CA LEU A 36 0.52 -10.42 -17.14
C LEU A 36 -0.03 -11.42 -18.15
N ASP A 37 0.46 -11.37 -19.38
CA ASP A 37 0.09 -12.34 -20.42
C ASP A 37 1.29 -12.76 -21.27
N SER A 38 1.31 -14.04 -21.67
CA SER A 38 2.35 -14.62 -22.51
C SER A 38 2.15 -14.36 -24.00
N GLU A 39 0.94 -14.03 -24.44
CA GLU A 39 0.62 -13.75 -25.84
C GLU A 39 0.65 -12.25 -26.12
N ALA A 40 1.46 -11.83 -27.08
CA ALA A 40 1.64 -10.41 -27.39
C ALA A 40 0.36 -9.78 -27.95
N ALA A 41 -0.42 -10.54 -28.72
CA ALA A 41 -1.69 -10.09 -29.27
C ALA A 41 -2.73 -9.80 -28.16
N ASP A 42 -2.77 -10.63 -27.12
CA ASP A 42 -3.67 -10.44 -25.97
C ASP A 42 -3.26 -9.19 -25.16
N VAL A 43 -1.96 -8.99 -24.95
CA VAL A 43 -1.45 -7.76 -24.33
C VAL A 43 -1.90 -6.51 -25.10
N ASP A 44 -1.73 -6.48 -26.42
CA ASP A 44 -2.12 -5.32 -27.22
C ASP A 44 -3.64 -5.07 -27.15
N MET A 45 -4.44 -6.13 -27.27
CA MET A 45 -5.90 -6.06 -27.12
C MET A 45 -6.32 -5.54 -25.73
N ALA A 46 -5.71 -6.05 -24.66
CA ALA A 46 -5.97 -5.60 -23.30
C ALA A 46 -5.60 -4.14 -23.10
N ARG A 47 -4.44 -3.70 -23.61
CA ARG A 47 -4.01 -2.30 -23.51
C ARG A 47 -4.97 -1.36 -24.22
N ASP A 48 -5.45 -1.73 -25.41
CA ASP A 48 -6.43 -0.94 -26.16
C ASP A 48 -7.78 -0.88 -25.43
N TYR A 49 -8.23 -2.00 -24.85
CA TYR A 49 -9.40 -2.02 -24.00
C TYR A 49 -9.24 -1.08 -22.80
N LEU A 50 -8.14 -1.16 -22.06
CA LEU A 50 -7.89 -0.30 -20.89
C LEU A 50 -7.85 1.19 -21.24
N ARG A 51 -7.23 1.56 -22.38
CA ARG A 51 -7.26 2.94 -22.90
C ARG A 51 -8.68 3.40 -23.24
N SER A 52 -9.48 2.54 -23.87
CA SER A 52 -10.89 2.85 -24.19
C SER A 52 -11.77 3.09 -22.96
N ARG A 53 -11.33 2.61 -21.79
CA ARG A 53 -12.00 2.77 -20.49
C ARG A 53 -11.39 3.86 -19.60
N ASP A 54 -10.35 4.56 -20.06
CA ASP A 54 -9.59 5.55 -19.27
C ASP A 54 -9.02 4.97 -17.97
N LEU A 55 -8.61 3.70 -18.00
CA LEU A 55 -8.05 2.99 -16.85
C LEU A 55 -6.53 2.78 -16.95
N TYR A 56 -5.94 3.06 -18.11
CA TYR A 56 -4.53 2.79 -18.38
C TYR A 56 -3.62 3.61 -17.46
N GLY A 57 -2.80 2.92 -16.65
CA GLY A 57 -1.92 3.52 -15.65
C GLY A 57 -2.22 2.96 -14.26
N GLU A 58 -3.47 3.06 -13.81
CA GLU A 58 -3.97 2.39 -12.59
C GLU A 58 -4.27 0.91 -12.82
N VAL A 59 -4.59 0.57 -14.07
CA VAL A 59 -4.56 -0.79 -14.59
C VAL A 59 -3.54 -0.82 -15.72
N SER A 60 -2.54 -1.69 -15.61
CA SER A 60 -1.52 -1.90 -16.63
C SER A 60 -1.48 -3.36 -17.07
N VAL A 61 -0.91 -3.60 -18.25
CA VAL A 61 -0.65 -4.96 -18.76
C VAL A 61 0.74 -5.04 -19.35
N GLU A 62 1.46 -6.09 -19.01
CA GLU A 62 2.80 -6.40 -19.50
C GLU A 62 2.85 -7.79 -20.15
N HIS A 63 3.66 -7.88 -21.22
CA HIS A 63 3.99 -9.16 -21.83
C HIS A 63 5.00 -9.89 -20.95
N TRP A 64 4.66 -11.11 -20.53
CA TRP A 64 5.48 -11.92 -19.65
C TRP A 64 5.24 -13.41 -19.95
N SER A 65 6.32 -14.16 -20.12
CA SER A 65 6.28 -15.57 -20.52
C SER A 65 7.24 -16.46 -19.72
N GLY A 66 7.62 -16.04 -18.50
CA GLY A 66 8.56 -16.79 -17.65
C GLY A 66 7.87 -17.56 -16.54
N GLY A 67 8.53 -18.54 -15.91
CA GLY A 67 8.02 -19.18 -14.69
C GLY A 67 8.25 -18.37 -13.40
N ARG A 68 9.04 -17.29 -13.47
CA ARG A 68 9.35 -16.40 -12.34
C ARG A 68 8.63 -15.07 -12.54
N LEU A 69 7.84 -14.66 -11.55
CA LEU A 69 7.06 -13.44 -11.58
C LEU A 69 7.97 -12.20 -11.45
N PRO A 70 7.68 -11.11 -12.19
CA PRO A 70 8.54 -9.92 -12.26
C PRO A 70 8.42 -9.01 -11.02
N TYR A 71 8.23 -9.60 -9.84
CA TYR A 71 8.04 -8.88 -8.58
C TYR A 71 9.09 -9.28 -7.55
N VAL A 72 9.46 -8.32 -6.69
CA VAL A 72 10.20 -8.60 -5.45
C VAL A 72 9.34 -9.42 -4.49
N ASP A 73 9.97 -9.98 -3.46
CA ASP A 73 9.28 -10.75 -2.44
C ASP A 73 8.26 -9.86 -1.71
N ASN A 74 7.14 -10.45 -1.29
CA ASN A 74 6.15 -9.76 -0.46
C ASN A 74 5.53 -8.49 -1.07
N LEU A 75 5.37 -8.36 -2.39
CA LEU A 75 4.84 -7.16 -3.02
C LEU A 75 3.32 -7.21 -3.30
N VAL A 76 2.78 -8.39 -3.61
CA VAL A 76 1.45 -8.53 -4.21
C VAL A 76 0.39 -8.88 -3.17
N ASN A 77 -0.71 -8.12 -3.09
CA ASN A 77 -1.78 -8.37 -2.14
C ASN A 77 -2.78 -9.44 -2.63
N LEU A 78 -2.99 -9.52 -3.94
CA LEU A 78 -3.88 -10.51 -4.55
C LEU A 78 -3.32 -11.00 -5.89
N ILE A 79 -3.22 -12.32 -6.07
CA ILE A 79 -3.02 -12.95 -7.37
C ILE A 79 -4.33 -13.62 -7.78
N VAL A 80 -4.85 -13.26 -8.95
CA VAL A 80 -5.98 -13.94 -9.60
C VAL A 80 -5.42 -14.65 -10.83
N VAL A 81 -5.74 -15.93 -10.98
CA VAL A 81 -5.21 -16.74 -12.08
C VAL A 81 -6.13 -17.90 -12.40
N GLU A 82 -6.39 -18.09 -13.69
CA GLU A 82 -7.15 -19.25 -14.17
C GLU A 82 -6.26 -20.47 -14.44
N ASP A 83 -5.06 -20.24 -14.98
CA ASP A 83 -4.04 -21.26 -15.18
C ASP A 83 -2.66 -20.71 -14.77
N LEU A 84 -1.99 -21.41 -13.85
CA LEU A 84 -0.66 -21.04 -13.38
C LEU A 84 0.43 -21.28 -14.43
N GLY A 85 0.15 -22.11 -15.45
CA GLY A 85 1.15 -22.51 -16.45
C GLY A 85 2.40 -23.08 -15.79
N GLU A 86 3.55 -22.48 -16.09
CA GLU A 86 4.87 -22.88 -15.55
C GLU A 86 5.17 -22.29 -14.16
N THR A 87 4.31 -21.41 -13.62
CA THR A 87 4.56 -20.73 -12.35
C THR A 87 4.24 -21.65 -11.17
N ALA A 88 5.27 -22.03 -10.43
CA ALA A 88 5.11 -22.83 -9.22
C ALA A 88 4.37 -22.06 -8.12
N MET A 89 3.59 -22.76 -7.29
CA MET A 89 2.91 -22.13 -6.15
C MET A 89 3.90 -21.47 -5.17
N ASP A 90 5.11 -22.01 -5.01
CA ASP A 90 6.14 -21.40 -4.16
C ASP A 90 6.55 -20.01 -4.66
N GLU A 91 6.56 -19.80 -5.97
CA GLU A 91 6.83 -18.49 -6.58
C GLU A 91 5.67 -17.51 -6.34
N VAL A 92 4.42 -17.98 -6.43
CA VAL A 92 3.22 -17.22 -6.05
C VAL A 92 3.33 -16.79 -4.58
N MET A 93 3.64 -17.74 -3.68
CA MET A 93 3.78 -17.46 -2.25
C MET A 93 4.97 -16.55 -1.95
N ARG A 94 6.04 -16.56 -2.76
CA ARG A 94 7.18 -15.62 -2.63
C ARG A 94 6.73 -14.18 -2.83
N VAL A 95 6.02 -13.90 -3.92
CA VAL A 95 5.62 -12.53 -4.27
C VAL A 95 4.44 -12.01 -3.47
N LEU A 96 3.57 -12.90 -2.95
CA LEU A 96 2.46 -12.45 -2.11
C LEU A 96 2.99 -11.74 -0.86
N ALA A 97 2.43 -10.58 -0.55
CA ALA A 97 2.60 -9.92 0.74
C ALA A 97 2.09 -10.82 1.88
N PRO A 98 2.59 -10.69 3.12
CA PRO A 98 1.93 -11.25 4.29
C PRO A 98 0.43 -10.95 4.32
N ASN A 99 -0.38 -11.95 4.63
CA ASN A 99 -1.86 -11.96 4.50
C ASN A 99 -2.41 -11.78 3.07
N GLY A 100 -1.54 -11.68 2.06
CA GLY A 100 -1.91 -11.67 0.66
C GLY A 100 -2.51 -13.00 0.20
N VAL A 101 -3.31 -12.95 -0.86
CA VAL A 101 -4.15 -14.06 -1.30
C VAL A 101 -3.79 -14.50 -2.72
N ALA A 102 -3.63 -15.80 -2.93
CA ALA A 102 -3.75 -16.42 -4.24
C ALA A 102 -5.18 -16.94 -4.42
N TYR A 103 -5.86 -16.50 -5.46
CA TYR A 103 -7.17 -16.97 -5.86
C TYR A 103 -7.04 -17.66 -7.22
N VAL A 104 -6.99 -18.99 -7.16
CA VAL A 104 -6.58 -19.84 -8.29
C VAL A 104 -7.77 -20.67 -8.75
N ASN A 105 -8.11 -20.60 -10.04
CA ASN A 105 -9.05 -21.52 -10.64
C ASN A 105 -8.36 -22.86 -10.93
N ARG A 106 -8.98 -23.97 -10.55
CA ARG A 106 -8.56 -25.31 -10.95
C ARG A 106 -9.78 -26.05 -11.48
N ALA A 107 -9.83 -26.21 -12.80
CA ALA A 107 -10.91 -26.93 -13.50
C ALA A 107 -12.33 -26.44 -13.11
N GLY A 108 -12.52 -25.11 -13.05
CA GLY A 108 -13.79 -24.47 -12.70
C GLY A 108 -14.02 -24.28 -11.20
N LYS A 109 -13.11 -24.74 -10.34
CA LYS A 109 -13.17 -24.51 -8.89
C LYS A 109 -12.14 -23.49 -8.44
N TRP A 110 -12.61 -22.35 -7.94
CA TRP A 110 -11.74 -21.35 -7.32
C TRP A 110 -11.29 -21.78 -5.92
N THR A 111 -9.99 -21.67 -5.66
CA THR A 111 -9.36 -21.97 -4.37
C THR A 111 -8.64 -20.72 -3.86
N LYS A 112 -8.95 -20.33 -2.62
CA LYS A 112 -8.29 -19.24 -1.90
C LYS A 112 -7.16 -19.82 -1.05
N THR A 113 -5.95 -19.31 -1.23
CA THR A 113 -4.79 -19.61 -0.39
C THR A 113 -4.22 -18.30 0.14
N THR A 114 -4.04 -18.20 1.46
CA THR A 114 -3.52 -16.98 2.10
C THR A 114 -2.09 -17.22 2.57
N LYS A 115 -1.19 -16.26 2.32
CA LYS A 115 0.15 -16.26 2.89
C LYS A 115 0.10 -15.89 4.37
N PRO A 116 0.63 -16.72 5.29
CA PRO A 116 0.62 -16.39 6.71
C PRO A 116 1.50 -15.17 7.00
N TRP A 117 1.16 -14.46 8.08
CA TRP A 117 2.02 -13.44 8.66
C TRP A 117 3.29 -14.07 9.24
N PRO A 118 4.51 -13.56 8.96
CA PRO A 118 5.73 -14.07 9.57
C PRO A 118 5.87 -13.64 11.04
N ASP A 119 6.20 -14.58 11.93
CA ASP A 119 6.44 -14.31 13.36
C ASP A 119 7.62 -13.34 13.62
N GLN A 120 8.45 -13.12 12.59
CA GLN A 120 9.65 -12.27 12.65
C GLN A 120 9.37 -10.79 12.38
N ILE A 121 8.14 -10.44 11.97
CA ILE A 121 7.72 -9.06 11.66
C ILE A 121 6.81 -8.57 12.78
N ASP A 122 7.25 -7.53 13.48
CA ASP A 122 6.51 -6.90 14.58
C ASP A 122 5.54 -5.83 14.06
N GLU A 123 4.71 -5.31 14.96
CA GLU A 123 3.85 -4.15 14.72
C GLU A 123 4.45 -2.88 15.32
N TRP A 124 4.08 -1.71 14.79
CA TRP A 124 4.51 -0.41 15.29
C TRP A 124 3.29 0.46 15.56
N THR A 125 2.47 0.03 16.52
CA THR A 125 1.14 0.58 16.79
C THR A 125 1.14 2.03 17.29
N HIS A 126 2.22 2.49 17.92
CA HIS A 126 2.38 3.82 18.52
C HIS A 126 3.63 4.54 17.99
N TYR A 127 3.76 5.84 18.25
CA TYR A 127 4.93 6.63 17.83
C TYR A 127 6.28 5.99 18.23
N LEU A 128 6.39 5.50 19.48
CA LEU A 128 7.56 4.74 19.94
C LEU A 128 7.13 3.30 20.18
N HIS A 129 6.93 2.57 19.07
CA HIS A 129 6.61 1.14 18.99
C HIS A 129 5.22 0.76 19.53
N ASP A 130 5.05 0.76 20.85
CA ASP A 130 3.84 0.29 21.52
C ASP A 130 3.43 1.18 22.71
N ALA A 131 2.48 0.70 23.53
CA ALA A 131 1.98 1.44 24.69
C ALA A 131 3.04 1.64 25.79
N THR A 132 4.15 0.90 25.78
CA THR A 132 5.28 1.10 26.70
C THR A 132 6.13 2.32 26.31
N ASN A 133 5.97 2.81 25.08
CA ASN A 133 6.68 3.96 24.54
C ASN A 133 8.21 3.74 24.49
N ASN A 134 8.63 2.51 24.20
CA ASN A 134 10.02 2.11 24.00
C ASN A 134 10.36 2.11 22.50
N ALA A 135 11.39 2.83 22.07
CA ALA A 135 11.66 3.06 20.65
C ALA A 135 12.37 1.88 19.94
N VAL A 136 11.96 0.64 20.21
CA VAL A 136 12.61 -0.59 19.69
C VAL A 136 11.55 -1.63 19.37
N ALA A 137 11.53 -2.12 18.12
CA ALA A 137 10.68 -3.23 17.69
C ALA A 137 11.29 -4.59 18.00
N HIS A 138 10.48 -5.64 17.99
CA HIS A 138 10.88 -7.04 18.12
C HIS A 138 11.20 -7.72 16.79
N ASP A 139 11.29 -6.95 15.69
CA ASP A 139 11.62 -7.48 14.37
C ASP A 139 12.94 -8.26 14.38
N THR A 140 12.92 -9.46 13.79
CA THR A 140 14.13 -10.29 13.59
C THR A 140 14.48 -10.51 12.12
N VAL A 141 13.63 -10.05 11.21
CA VAL A 141 13.87 -10.13 9.75
C VAL A 141 14.77 -9.01 9.22
N VAL A 142 14.97 -7.94 9.99
CA VAL A 142 15.67 -6.74 9.54
C VAL A 142 17.19 -6.95 9.49
N GLY A 143 17.79 -6.63 8.34
CA GLY A 143 19.23 -6.62 8.12
C GLY A 143 19.64 -5.48 7.18
N PRO A 144 20.90 -5.45 6.70
CA PRO A 144 21.34 -4.44 5.73
C PRO A 144 20.44 -4.42 4.48
N PRO A 145 19.87 -3.27 4.08
CA PRO A 145 19.01 -3.19 2.90
C PRO A 145 19.74 -3.65 1.64
N ARG A 146 19.14 -4.58 0.87
CA ARG A 146 19.74 -5.14 -0.37
C ARG A 146 19.03 -4.72 -1.64
N HIS A 147 17.76 -4.35 -1.54
CA HIS A 147 16.93 -3.94 -2.65
C HIS A 147 15.84 -2.99 -2.13
N LEU A 148 15.21 -2.28 -3.06
CA LEU A 148 14.05 -1.46 -2.79
C LEU A 148 12.79 -2.32 -2.81
N GLN A 149 11.90 -2.17 -1.82
CA GLN A 149 10.60 -2.84 -1.83
C GLN A 149 9.63 -2.11 -2.79
N TRP A 150 9.43 -0.81 -2.59
CA TRP A 150 8.62 0.05 -3.47
C TRP A 150 9.01 1.52 -3.31
N VAL A 151 8.61 2.35 -4.28
CA VAL A 151 8.66 3.82 -4.22
C VAL A 151 7.25 4.35 -4.48
N GLY A 152 6.77 5.23 -3.61
CA GLY A 152 5.42 5.80 -3.69
C GLY A 152 5.42 7.32 -3.85
N SER A 153 4.24 7.87 -4.11
CA SER A 153 3.98 9.32 -4.11
C SER A 153 3.73 9.87 -2.69
N PRO A 154 3.93 11.18 -2.45
CA PRO A 154 4.56 12.17 -3.35
C PRO A 154 6.08 12.00 -3.43
N ARG A 155 6.68 12.36 -4.58
CA ARG A 155 8.14 12.26 -4.79
C ARG A 155 8.96 13.26 -3.98
N TRP A 156 8.35 14.39 -3.61
CA TRP A 156 9.01 15.48 -2.90
C TRP A 156 8.20 15.86 -1.67
N ALA A 157 8.92 16.05 -0.56
CA ALA A 157 8.40 16.71 0.63
C ALA A 157 8.56 18.23 0.53
N ARG A 158 7.99 18.96 1.48
CA ARG A 158 8.17 20.41 1.60
C ARG A 158 9.57 20.74 2.10
N HIS A 159 9.93 22.04 2.02
CA HIS A 159 11.25 22.54 2.38
C HIS A 159 11.68 22.11 3.79
N HIS A 160 12.92 21.64 3.94
CA HIS A 160 13.41 20.99 5.16
C HIS A 160 13.86 21.94 6.28
N ASP A 161 13.77 23.26 6.09
CA ASP A 161 14.18 24.27 7.10
C ASP A 161 13.20 24.39 8.28
N ARG A 162 11.98 23.90 8.12
CA ARG A 162 10.92 23.95 9.14
C ARG A 162 10.46 22.54 9.47
N MET A 163 9.33 22.43 10.17
CA MET A 163 8.72 21.15 10.51
C MET A 163 8.63 20.23 9.29
N ALA A 164 9.07 18.98 9.46
CA ALA A 164 9.06 18.00 8.39
C ALA A 164 7.63 17.71 7.90
N SER A 165 7.49 17.39 6.61
CA SER A 165 6.19 17.00 6.05
C SER A 165 5.63 15.75 6.73
N LEU A 166 6.48 14.78 7.06
CA LEU A 166 6.08 13.60 7.83
C LEU A 166 6.03 13.95 9.32
N SER A 167 4.83 13.99 9.88
CA SER A 167 4.61 14.35 11.28
C SER A 167 4.46 13.16 12.22
N ALA A 168 3.93 12.03 11.75
CA ALA A 168 3.71 10.83 12.56
C ALA A 168 3.62 9.63 11.63
N LEU A 169 4.07 8.45 12.08
CA LEU A 169 3.95 7.20 11.35
C LEU A 169 3.79 6.04 12.33
N VAL A 170 2.86 5.14 12.04
CA VAL A 170 2.62 3.87 12.73
C VAL A 170 2.30 2.78 11.70
N SER A 171 2.44 1.52 12.09
CA SER A 171 2.04 0.36 11.28
C SER A 171 1.22 -0.64 12.09
N ALA A 172 0.19 -1.19 11.44
CA ALA A 172 -0.66 -2.24 12.00
C ALA A 172 -1.27 -3.08 10.87
N GLY A 173 -1.20 -4.41 11.00
CA GLY A 173 -1.86 -5.35 10.08
C GLY A 173 -1.41 -5.17 8.62
N GLY A 174 -0.11 -5.00 8.39
CA GLY A 174 0.45 -4.84 7.04
C GLY A 174 0.16 -3.49 6.37
N ARG A 175 -0.27 -2.48 7.12
CA ARG A 175 -0.56 -1.13 6.60
C ARG A 175 0.27 -0.08 7.33
N LEU A 176 0.63 0.96 6.59
CA LEU A 176 1.27 2.17 7.09
C LEU A 176 0.23 3.28 7.23
N PHE A 177 0.20 3.92 8.39
CA PHE A 177 -0.60 5.11 8.64
C PHE A 177 0.32 6.24 9.01
N TYR A 178 0.18 7.38 8.32
CA TYR A 178 1.05 8.51 8.59
C TYR A 178 0.38 9.84 8.30
N ILE A 179 0.80 10.87 9.05
CA ILE A 179 0.34 12.24 8.87
C ILE A 179 1.37 12.99 8.04
N PHE A 180 0.93 13.50 6.90
CA PHE A 180 1.82 14.12 5.91
C PHE A 180 1.30 15.47 5.42
N ASP A 181 2.19 16.45 5.28
CA ASP A 181 1.92 17.73 4.61
C ASP A 181 2.16 17.60 3.09
N GLU A 182 1.08 17.51 2.32
CA GLU A 182 1.06 17.53 0.85
C GLU A 182 0.87 18.96 0.28
N GLY A 183 1.19 20.00 1.07
CA GLY A 183 1.18 21.38 0.63
C GLY A 183 2.22 21.66 -0.47
N PRO A 184 2.11 22.80 -1.19
CA PRO A 184 3.03 23.15 -2.26
C PRO A 184 4.50 23.15 -1.80
N HIS A 185 5.38 22.65 -2.65
CA HIS A 185 6.82 22.58 -2.39
C HIS A 185 7.58 23.83 -2.86
N ASP A 186 6.95 24.72 -3.64
CA ASP A 186 7.55 25.93 -4.22
C ASP A 186 8.02 26.92 -3.14
N SER A 187 7.32 26.99 -2.02
CA SER A 187 7.68 27.84 -0.90
C SER A 187 7.12 27.30 0.41
N ILE A 188 7.95 27.36 1.45
CA ILE A 188 7.53 27.01 2.82
C ILE A 188 6.50 28.01 3.39
N GLN A 189 6.41 29.21 2.81
CA GLN A 189 5.44 30.24 3.24
C GLN A 189 4.02 29.92 2.79
N LEU A 190 3.84 29.04 1.81
CA LEU A 190 2.52 28.60 1.38
C LEU A 190 1.85 27.73 2.48
N PRO A 191 0.52 27.70 2.57
CA PRO A 191 -0.17 26.89 3.57
C PRO A 191 0.08 25.40 3.35
N GLY A 192 0.20 24.65 4.46
CA GLY A 192 0.24 23.19 4.42
C GLY A 192 -1.10 22.58 4.04
N LYS A 193 -1.06 21.35 3.54
CA LYS A 193 -2.23 20.50 3.26
C LYS A 193 -2.02 19.16 3.96
N TRP A 194 -2.35 19.14 5.26
CA TRP A 194 -2.17 17.97 6.10
C TRP A 194 -3.19 16.89 5.78
N ARG A 195 -2.73 15.64 5.74
CA ARG A 195 -3.57 14.47 5.55
C ARG A 195 -3.11 13.33 6.47
N LEU A 196 -4.07 12.57 6.97
CA LEU A 196 -3.83 11.20 7.43
C LEU A 196 -3.93 10.29 6.20
N ILE A 197 -2.89 9.49 5.98
CA ILE A 197 -2.75 8.64 4.80
C ILE A 197 -2.61 7.19 5.26
N ALA A 198 -3.43 6.31 4.70
CA ALA A 198 -3.28 4.87 4.79
C ALA A 198 -2.68 4.32 3.50
N ARG A 199 -1.70 3.45 3.65
CA ARG A 199 -1.01 2.78 2.55
C ARG A 199 -0.79 1.32 2.90
N ASP A 200 -0.87 0.44 1.92
CA ASP A 200 -0.38 -0.92 2.09
C ASP A 200 1.15 -0.90 2.28
N ALA A 201 1.65 -1.56 3.33
CA ALA A 201 3.06 -1.48 3.73
C ALA A 201 3.99 -2.22 2.76
N PHE A 202 3.44 -3.15 1.98
CA PHE A 202 4.19 -4.15 1.22
C PHE A 202 4.28 -3.84 -0.28
N SER A 203 3.24 -3.24 -0.85
CA SER A 203 3.14 -2.74 -2.23
C SER A 203 3.34 -1.22 -2.33
N GLY A 204 3.09 -0.52 -1.22
CA GLY A 204 3.07 0.93 -1.22
C GLY A 204 1.81 1.52 -1.87
N THR A 205 0.76 0.76 -2.13
CA THR A 205 -0.48 1.33 -2.73
C THR A 205 -1.23 2.20 -1.71
N ILE A 206 -1.72 3.38 -2.12
CA ILE A 206 -2.56 4.22 -1.26
C ILE A 206 -3.93 3.55 -1.11
N LEU A 207 -4.35 3.30 0.12
CA LEU A 207 -5.68 2.76 0.41
C LEU A 207 -6.69 3.89 0.56
N TRP A 208 -6.34 4.92 1.34
CA TRP A 208 -7.16 6.11 1.43
C TRP A 208 -6.37 7.29 1.98
N LYS A 209 -6.95 8.48 1.80
CA LYS A 209 -6.47 9.72 2.42
C LYS A 209 -7.64 10.42 3.12
N ARG A 210 -7.37 11.00 4.29
CA ARG A 210 -8.31 11.86 5.02
C ARG A 210 -7.68 13.23 5.26
N PRO A 211 -8.35 14.33 4.90
CA PRO A 211 -7.83 15.66 5.19
C PRO A 211 -7.78 15.90 6.70
N ILE A 212 -6.77 16.64 7.13
CA ILE A 212 -6.66 17.18 8.49
C ILE A 212 -6.73 18.71 8.34
N ASP A 213 -7.75 19.33 8.92
CA ASP A 213 -8.05 20.75 8.69
C ASP A 213 -6.93 21.65 9.24
N ARG A 214 -6.67 21.54 10.54
CA ARG A 214 -5.59 22.25 11.23
C ARG A 214 -4.74 21.26 12.00
N TRP A 215 -3.45 21.16 11.68
CA TRP A 215 -2.53 20.27 12.38
C TRP A 215 -1.58 21.03 13.30
N HIS A 216 -0.47 21.54 12.78
CA HIS A 216 0.44 22.40 13.53
C HIS A 216 1.04 23.43 12.56
N PRO A 217 1.40 24.65 13.01
CA PRO A 217 2.06 25.64 12.15
C PRO A 217 3.25 25.04 11.39
N ASN A 218 3.18 25.09 10.06
CA ASN A 218 4.22 24.57 9.16
C ASN A 218 5.52 25.38 9.21
N LEU A 219 5.47 26.61 9.77
CA LEU A 219 6.64 27.46 9.98
C LEU A 219 7.36 27.23 11.32
N TRP A 220 7.03 26.15 12.02
CA TRP A 220 7.70 25.80 13.28
C TRP A 220 9.23 25.62 13.06
N PRO A 221 10.08 26.20 13.93
CA PRO A 221 11.51 26.33 13.65
C PRO A 221 12.31 25.02 13.78
N PHE A 222 11.76 23.99 14.42
CA PHE A 222 12.45 22.69 14.58
C PHE A 222 11.89 21.64 13.63
N LYS A 223 12.77 20.90 12.96
CA LYS A 223 12.38 19.85 11.99
C LYS A 223 11.50 18.77 12.61
N SER A 224 11.76 18.41 13.86
CA SER A 224 11.00 17.41 14.62
C SER A 224 9.57 17.85 14.96
N GLY A 225 9.22 19.13 14.77
CA GLY A 225 7.96 19.66 15.25
C GLY A 225 7.88 19.71 16.79
N PRO A 226 6.69 19.92 17.36
CA PRO A 226 6.42 19.74 18.78
C PRO A 226 6.45 18.25 19.15
N ALA A 227 6.50 17.93 20.45
CA ALA A 227 6.58 16.55 20.93
C ALA A 227 5.22 15.82 21.03
N GLN A 228 4.11 16.55 20.94
CA GLN A 228 2.75 16.00 21.10
C GLN A 228 2.13 15.45 19.82
N PRO A 229 2.26 16.09 18.63
CA PRO A 229 1.56 15.66 17.43
C PRO A 229 1.85 14.21 17.00
N GLN A 230 3.08 13.72 17.22
CA GLN A 230 3.43 12.34 16.88
C GLN A 230 2.60 11.31 17.66
N ARG A 231 2.17 11.68 18.88
CA ARG A 231 1.45 10.78 19.81
C ARG A 231 -0.05 10.74 19.58
N ARG A 232 -0.54 11.47 18.57
CA ARG A 232 -1.97 11.55 18.21
C ARG A 232 -2.38 10.57 17.12
N LEU A 233 -1.50 9.63 16.78
CA LEU A 233 -1.76 8.57 15.82
C LEU A 233 -1.42 7.24 16.46
N VAL A 234 -2.41 6.34 16.50
CA VAL A 234 -2.27 4.96 16.98
C VAL A 234 -3.02 4.05 16.01
N ALA A 235 -2.49 2.87 15.71
CA ALA A 235 -3.16 1.88 14.90
C ALA A 235 -3.07 0.50 15.58
N VAL A 236 -4.19 -0.22 15.66
CA VAL A 236 -4.25 -1.56 16.27
C VAL A 236 -5.19 -2.43 15.44
N GLY A 237 -4.70 -3.57 14.94
CA GLY A 237 -5.47 -4.43 14.05
C GLY A 237 -6.00 -3.63 12.85
N ASP A 238 -7.32 -3.64 12.66
CA ASP A 238 -8.04 -2.97 11.57
C ASP A 238 -8.58 -1.58 11.94
N THR A 239 -8.07 -0.95 12.99
CA THR A 239 -8.56 0.37 13.43
C THR A 239 -7.43 1.38 13.63
N VAL A 240 -7.64 2.59 13.14
CA VAL A 240 -6.74 3.73 13.28
C VAL A 240 -7.40 4.82 14.12
N PHE A 241 -6.70 5.25 15.16
CA PHE A 241 -7.11 6.29 16.08
C PHE A 241 -6.31 7.56 15.80
N ALA A 242 -7.01 8.66 15.51
CA ALA A 242 -6.39 9.95 15.24
C ALA A 242 -7.30 11.14 15.60
N THR A 243 -6.74 12.35 15.61
CA THR A 243 -7.54 13.60 15.62
C THR A 243 -7.44 14.27 14.24
N LEU A 244 -8.56 14.50 13.54
CA LEU A 244 -8.57 15.12 12.20
C LEU A 244 -8.46 16.67 12.22
N SER A 245 -8.11 17.22 13.38
CA SER A 245 -7.56 18.55 13.62
C SER A 245 -6.87 18.54 14.99
N LEU A 246 -5.99 19.51 15.28
CA LEU A 246 -5.27 19.63 16.55
C LEU A 246 -6.20 19.67 17.75
N ASP A 247 -7.34 20.35 17.64
CA ASP A 247 -8.29 20.53 18.72
C ASP A 247 -9.57 19.70 18.53
N ALA A 248 -9.61 18.84 17.50
CA ALA A 248 -10.74 17.95 17.25
C ALA A 248 -10.76 16.75 18.21
N PRO A 249 -11.95 16.14 18.44
CA PRO A 249 -12.05 14.90 19.18
C PRO A 249 -11.29 13.75 18.49
N LEU A 250 -10.97 12.73 19.28
CA LEU A 250 -10.45 11.46 18.78
C LEU A 250 -11.50 10.77 17.91
N VAL A 251 -11.08 10.24 16.77
CA VAL A 251 -11.89 9.41 15.88
C VAL A 251 -11.26 8.03 15.73
N ALA A 252 -12.10 7.02 15.52
CA ALA A 252 -11.70 5.69 15.07
C ALA A 252 -12.07 5.55 13.59
N LEU A 253 -11.10 5.17 12.77
CA LEU A 253 -11.24 5.01 11.33
C LEU A 253 -10.95 3.55 10.97
N ASP A 254 -11.69 3.04 9.99
CA ASP A 254 -11.36 1.78 9.36
C ASP A 254 -10.00 1.90 8.65
N ALA A 255 -9.19 0.86 8.78
CA ALA A 255 -7.83 0.83 8.28
C ALA A 255 -7.72 0.57 6.76
N ALA A 256 -8.76 0.04 6.09
CA ALA A 256 -8.76 -0.21 4.63
C ALA A 256 -10.16 -0.10 3.99
#